data_AF-A0A2G6ULB0-F1
#
_entry.id   AF-A0A2G6ULB0-F1
#
_cell.length_a   1.000
_cell.length_b   1.000
_cell.length_c   1.000
_cell.angle_alpha   90.00
_cell.angle_beta   90.00
_cell.angle_gamma   90.00
#
_symmetry.space_group_name_H-M   'P 1'
#
loop_
_entity.id
_entity.type
_entity.pdbx_description
1 polymer ?
#
loop_
_entity_poly.entity_id
_entity_poly.type
_entity_poly.pdbx_seq_one_letter_code
_entity_poly.pdbx_strand_id
1 'polypeptide(L)'
;MNTLNDDENSFPKGQPSSEEPQSQNTEDLKAENSQKMEDKRAERAEKDSKSDGLLLAIHGAKVKFNAHLGEFKVLNDVPTTQDKLTGTIVEKLPANFTFYDGFQMISLTAWQDFGTAKVQDNYVLLKKSTLPGIGKMPGNIPPETGKIEFVTSGQVNQPESVDAKGAPVPEQKDEKKCFCDRDFTEDDIKAIIKKLRETEKIKTISLFYDENCTLPESDKTYKRLCEELNRMMKKHNINTCIRKIHFLAQSYHESSRYGTTLEYSSGKKYNPGNHSDAKGMEHTFEGDGPRYKGRGIIQLTWRKTQKKYFSYVLEKEPELLNNKKIDELFDRKPLYKEKYIYYKDKVDDKGNKVLNTKGKPIKEKVVEIVDVDSASLIASNLHFAFDSAGWYWEKLGKTVPTGENINLVADKDDVLRVSQCINGKVKNPYGLKERKEFTKNLKLFFKYDELCISKKK
;
A
#
# COMPACT_ATOMS: atom_id res chain seq x y z
N MET A 1 -18.83 -41.96 77.04
CA MET A 1 -19.99 -41.04 77.07
C MET A 1 -20.26 -40.66 75.62
N ASN A 2 -21.17 -41.36 74.93
CA ASN A 2 -22.62 -41.06 74.82
C ASN A 2 -22.82 -39.63 74.24
N THR A 3 -23.55 -39.38 73.15
CA THR A 3 -24.79 -40.03 72.63
C THR A 3 -25.10 -39.56 71.19
N LEU A 4 -25.88 -40.37 70.48
CA LEU A 4 -26.62 -40.10 69.24
C LEU A 4 -27.78 -39.11 69.46
N ASN A 5 -28.19 -38.35 68.43
CA ASN A 5 -29.50 -38.46 67.77
C ASN A 5 -29.76 -37.37 66.72
N ASP A 6 -30.46 -37.81 65.67
CA ASP A 6 -31.08 -37.08 64.56
C ASP A 6 -32.22 -36.13 65.00
N ASP A 7 -32.54 -35.12 64.19
CA ASP A 7 -33.88 -34.95 63.60
C ASP A 7 -34.00 -33.76 62.63
N GLU A 8 -34.97 -33.92 61.72
CA GLU A 8 -35.25 -33.27 60.44
C GLU A 8 -35.71 -31.81 60.50
N ASN A 9 -35.55 -31.06 59.39
CA ASN A 9 -36.72 -30.42 58.76
C ASN A 9 -36.54 -29.92 57.31
N SER A 10 -37.65 -30.06 56.60
CA SER A 10 -38.02 -29.79 55.21
C SER A 10 -37.54 -28.48 54.54
N PHE A 11 -37.22 -28.56 53.23
CA PHE A 11 -37.30 -27.43 52.31
C PHE A 11 -38.39 -27.67 51.24
N PRO A 12 -39.26 -26.69 50.94
CA PRO A 12 -40.45 -26.89 50.10
C PRO A 12 -40.16 -26.75 48.60
N LYS A 13 -40.96 -27.47 47.79
CA LYS A 13 -41.14 -27.22 46.36
C LYS A 13 -41.99 -25.96 46.15
N GLY A 14 -41.53 -25.05 45.30
CA GLY A 14 -42.30 -23.91 44.76
C GLY A 14 -41.88 -23.61 43.31
N GLN A 15 -42.87 -23.37 42.45
CA GLN A 15 -42.84 -23.17 40.99
C GLN A 15 -42.06 -21.91 40.52
N PRO A 16 -41.72 -21.81 39.21
CA PRO A 16 -40.94 -20.70 38.67
C PRO A 16 -41.81 -19.44 38.47
N SER A 17 -41.36 -18.30 38.99
CA SER A 17 -41.89 -16.97 38.66
C SER A 17 -40.92 -16.25 37.72
N SER A 18 -41.43 -15.89 36.55
CA SER A 18 -40.83 -15.05 35.53
C SER A 18 -40.79 -13.58 35.98
N GLU A 19 -39.61 -12.99 36.07
CA GLU A 19 -39.41 -11.54 35.99
C GLU A 19 -38.22 -11.25 35.07
N GLU A 20 -38.51 -10.62 33.94
CA GLU A 20 -37.56 -10.12 32.94
C GLU A 20 -36.87 -8.85 33.45
N PRO A 21 -35.54 -8.69 33.27
CA PRO A 21 -34.92 -7.38 33.21
C PRO A 21 -35.00 -6.85 31.77
N GLN A 22 -35.70 -5.72 31.63
CA GLN A 22 -35.89 -4.97 30.39
C GLN A 22 -34.58 -4.74 29.62
N SER A 23 -34.58 -5.15 28.34
CA SER A 23 -33.54 -4.79 27.37
C SER A 23 -33.63 -3.32 27.00
N GLN A 24 -32.72 -2.49 27.50
CA GLN A 24 -32.41 -1.24 26.78
C GLN A 24 -31.84 -1.62 25.42
N ASN A 25 -32.52 -1.16 24.37
CA ASN A 25 -32.28 -1.55 22.99
C ASN A 25 -30.80 -1.32 22.60
N THR A 26 -30.13 -2.39 22.18
CA THR A 26 -28.74 -2.37 21.69
C THR A 26 -28.58 -1.50 20.44
N GLU A 27 -29.69 -1.16 19.77
CA GLU A 27 -29.73 -0.24 18.64
C GLU A 27 -29.58 1.22 19.06
N ASP A 28 -30.18 1.65 20.17
CA ASP A 28 -30.07 3.03 20.68
C ASP A 28 -28.66 3.32 21.20
N LEU A 29 -28.02 2.35 21.88
CA LEU A 29 -26.62 2.42 22.31
C LEU A 29 -25.61 2.38 21.15
N LYS A 30 -25.94 1.70 20.04
CA LYS A 30 -25.12 1.73 18.82
C LYS A 30 -25.31 3.04 18.05
N ALA A 31 -26.53 3.58 17.99
CA ALA A 31 -26.81 4.86 17.37
C ALA A 31 -26.13 6.01 18.11
N GLU A 32 -26.21 6.07 19.44
CA GLU A 32 -25.51 7.10 20.24
C GLU A 32 -23.98 7.00 20.15
N ASN A 33 -23.42 5.79 20.13
CA ASN A 33 -21.97 5.60 19.96
C ASN A 33 -21.51 5.90 18.52
N SER A 34 -22.34 5.60 17.51
CA SER A 34 -22.08 5.98 16.12
C SER A 34 -22.11 7.50 15.97
N GLN A 35 -23.11 8.17 16.54
CA GLN A 35 -23.23 9.63 16.51
C GLN A 35 -22.06 10.30 17.22
N LYS A 36 -21.68 9.85 18.44
CA LYS A 36 -20.49 10.35 19.15
C LYS A 36 -19.17 10.11 18.40
N MET A 37 -19.07 9.06 17.61
CA MET A 37 -17.89 8.76 16.79
C MET A 37 -17.86 9.60 15.51
N GLU A 38 -19.01 9.86 14.90
CA GLU A 38 -19.15 10.79 13.78
C GLU A 38 -18.88 12.23 14.19
N ASP A 39 -19.37 12.66 15.36
CA ASP A 39 -19.10 13.99 15.92
C ASP A 39 -17.60 14.16 16.21
N LYS A 40 -16.93 13.15 16.78
CA LYS A 40 -15.46 13.16 16.98
C LYS A 40 -14.67 13.13 15.68
N ARG A 41 -15.19 12.47 14.63
CA ARG A 41 -14.57 12.42 13.30
C ARG A 41 -14.75 13.75 12.57
N ALA A 42 -15.91 14.38 12.71
CA ALA A 42 -16.19 15.72 12.22
C ALA A 42 -15.32 16.76 12.95
N GLU A 43 -15.19 16.67 14.27
CA GLU A 43 -14.36 17.58 15.06
C GLU A 43 -12.86 17.42 14.71
N ARG A 44 -12.40 16.20 14.42
CA ARG A 44 -11.02 15.94 13.97
C ARG A 44 -10.79 16.39 12.53
N ALA A 45 -11.75 16.17 11.63
CA ALA A 45 -11.71 16.69 10.27
C ALA A 45 -11.75 18.23 10.24
N GLU A 46 -12.50 18.85 11.15
CA GLU A 46 -12.55 20.30 11.31
C GLU A 46 -11.24 20.85 11.89
N LYS A 47 -10.63 20.16 12.86
CA LYS A 47 -9.29 20.50 13.39
C LYS A 47 -8.19 20.33 12.33
N ASP A 48 -8.23 19.25 11.56
CA ASP A 48 -7.26 19.00 10.48
C ASP A 48 -7.45 20.01 9.33
N SER A 49 -8.69 20.33 8.96
CA SER A 49 -9.03 21.38 7.99
C SER A 49 -8.61 22.77 8.48
N LYS A 50 -8.80 23.09 9.77
CA LYS A 50 -8.28 24.31 10.39
C LYS A 50 -6.75 24.35 10.34
N SER A 51 -6.06 23.22 10.58
CA SER A 51 -4.59 23.16 10.53
C SER A 51 -4.04 23.28 9.10
N ASP A 52 -4.67 22.64 8.13
CA ASP A 52 -4.31 22.66 6.72
C ASP A 52 -4.60 24.04 6.08
N GLY A 53 -5.67 24.71 6.52
CA GLY A 53 -5.98 26.09 6.16
C GLY A 53 -4.95 27.12 6.63
N LEU A 54 -4.12 26.78 7.63
CA LEU A 54 -3.05 27.63 8.17
C LEU A 54 -1.68 27.40 7.51
N LEU A 55 -1.57 26.49 6.54
CA LEU A 55 -0.35 26.32 5.75
C LEU A 55 -0.07 27.58 4.91
N LEU A 56 1.20 27.97 4.78
CA LEU A 56 1.59 29.14 3.98
C LEU A 56 1.39 28.85 2.51
N ALA A 57 0.71 29.74 1.80
CA ALA A 57 0.62 29.66 0.34
C ALA A 57 1.96 30.12 -0.27
N ILE A 58 2.61 29.25 -1.04
CA ILE A 58 3.90 29.51 -1.68
C ILE A 58 3.79 29.42 -3.20
N HIS A 59 4.81 29.89 -3.92
CA HIS A 59 4.86 29.84 -5.38
C HIS A 59 4.58 28.43 -5.92
N GLY A 60 3.71 28.33 -6.92
CA GLY A 60 3.23 27.06 -7.49
C GLY A 60 2.07 26.42 -6.73
N ALA A 61 1.50 27.11 -5.73
CA ALA A 61 0.24 26.72 -5.11
C ALA A 61 -0.88 26.66 -6.17
N LYS A 62 -1.75 25.64 -6.09
CA LYS A 62 -2.89 25.53 -7.00
C LYS A 62 -4.01 26.43 -6.53
N VAL A 63 -4.64 27.13 -7.45
CA VAL A 63 -5.78 28.01 -7.18
C VAL A 63 -6.98 27.64 -8.03
N LYS A 64 -8.13 28.15 -7.63
CA LYS A 64 -9.35 28.16 -8.44
C LYS A 64 -10.02 29.53 -8.42
N PHE A 65 -10.74 29.84 -9.49
CA PHE A 65 -11.68 30.95 -9.58
C PHE A 65 -12.95 30.42 -10.23
N ASN A 66 -14.04 30.33 -9.48
CA ASN A 66 -15.22 29.56 -9.88
C ASN A 66 -14.81 28.13 -10.31
N ALA A 67 -15.08 27.75 -11.57
CA ALA A 67 -14.71 26.46 -12.14
C ALA A 67 -13.29 26.42 -12.75
N HIS A 68 -12.63 27.57 -12.88
CA HIS A 68 -11.32 27.70 -13.53
C HIS A 68 -10.20 27.32 -12.57
N LEU A 69 -9.36 26.36 -12.96
CA LEU A 69 -8.19 25.93 -12.20
C LEU A 69 -6.93 26.59 -12.72
N GLY A 70 -6.01 26.93 -11.81
CA GLY A 70 -4.76 27.58 -12.18
C GLY A 70 -3.68 27.46 -11.13
N GLU A 71 -2.61 28.21 -11.34
CA GLU A 71 -1.45 28.29 -10.47
C GLU A 71 -1.20 29.71 -9.99
N PHE A 72 -0.81 29.81 -8.73
CA PHE A 72 -0.35 31.03 -8.10
C PHE A 72 1.16 31.19 -8.24
N LYS A 73 1.57 32.38 -8.66
CA LYS A 73 2.95 32.79 -8.86
C LYS A 73 3.24 33.99 -7.97
N VAL A 74 4.21 33.85 -7.10
CA VAL A 74 4.80 34.97 -6.36
C VAL A 74 5.77 35.67 -7.30
N LEU A 75 5.56 36.96 -7.53
CA LEU A 75 6.34 37.77 -8.47
C LEU A 75 7.28 38.77 -7.78
N ASN A 76 7.02 39.10 -6.51
CA ASN A 76 7.94 39.92 -5.74
C ASN A 76 9.08 39.07 -5.18
N ASP A 77 10.25 39.70 -5.01
CA ASP A 77 11.44 39.06 -4.47
C ASP A 77 11.37 38.98 -2.94
N VAL A 78 10.74 37.92 -2.46
CA VAL A 78 10.46 37.66 -1.05
C VAL A 78 11.14 36.36 -0.58
N PRO A 79 11.48 36.23 0.71
CA PRO A 79 12.00 35.00 1.29
C PRO A 79 11.22 33.74 0.90
N THR A 80 11.94 32.61 0.85
CA THR A 80 11.40 31.30 0.47
C THR A 80 10.91 30.51 1.69
N THR A 81 9.91 29.66 1.49
CA THR A 81 9.51 28.60 2.41
C THR A 81 9.50 27.29 1.65
N GLN A 82 10.26 26.29 2.12
CA GLN A 82 10.49 25.03 1.40
C GLN A 82 10.93 25.24 -0.05
N ASP A 83 11.97 26.06 -0.22
CA ASP A 83 12.64 26.36 -1.49
C ASP A 83 11.77 27.02 -2.57
N LYS A 84 10.59 27.55 -2.20
CA LYS A 84 9.74 28.36 -3.09
C LYS A 84 9.37 29.69 -2.44
N LEU A 85 9.20 30.74 -3.24
CA LEU A 85 8.87 32.08 -2.77
C LEU A 85 7.56 32.07 -1.95
N THR A 86 7.57 32.70 -0.78
CA THR A 86 6.39 32.78 0.10
C THR A 86 5.39 33.80 -0.42
N GLY A 87 4.13 33.40 -0.57
CA GLY A 87 3.07 34.32 -0.96
C GLY A 87 2.79 35.36 0.13
N THR A 88 2.65 36.61 -0.26
CA THR A 88 2.27 37.71 0.64
C THR A 88 1.13 38.52 0.04
N ILE A 89 0.53 39.40 0.84
CA ILE A 89 -0.61 40.22 0.42
C ILE A 89 -0.32 41.19 -0.74
N VAL A 90 0.95 41.37 -1.12
CA VAL A 90 1.31 42.20 -2.30
C VAL A 90 1.14 41.43 -3.62
N GLU A 91 1.01 40.10 -3.58
CA GLU A 91 0.74 39.27 -4.76
C GLU A 91 -0.73 39.33 -5.17
N LYS A 92 -1.15 40.47 -5.73
CA LYS A 92 -2.54 40.77 -6.06
C LYS A 92 -2.74 41.32 -7.48
N LEU A 93 -1.82 41.03 -8.39
CA LEU A 93 -1.88 41.38 -9.80
C LEU A 93 -2.37 40.21 -10.64
N PRO A 94 -3.05 40.42 -11.78
CA PRO A 94 -3.45 39.34 -12.68
C PRO A 94 -2.30 38.40 -13.07
N ALA A 95 -1.09 38.94 -13.23
CA ALA A 95 0.11 38.17 -13.56
C ALA A 95 0.52 37.15 -12.48
N ASN A 96 0.02 37.30 -11.24
CA ASN A 96 0.21 36.32 -10.17
C ASN A 96 -0.56 35.03 -10.42
N PHE A 97 -1.43 34.96 -11.41
CA PHE A 97 -2.29 33.81 -11.66
C PHE A 97 -2.18 33.34 -13.11
N THR A 98 -2.11 32.03 -13.30
CA THR A 98 -2.17 31.41 -14.63
C THR A 98 -3.20 30.31 -14.60
N PHE A 99 -4.29 30.47 -15.36
CA PHE A 99 -5.34 29.46 -15.44
C PHE A 99 -5.10 28.53 -16.63
N TYR A 100 -5.34 27.24 -16.42
CA TYR A 100 -4.98 26.18 -17.37
C TYR A 100 -5.86 26.15 -18.62
N ASP A 101 -7.08 26.68 -18.51
CA ASP A 101 -8.03 26.80 -19.61
C ASP A 101 -7.91 28.15 -20.37
N GLY A 102 -6.95 28.99 -19.97
CA GLY A 102 -6.73 30.29 -20.58
C GLY A 102 -7.58 31.42 -19.98
N PHE A 103 -8.34 31.18 -18.90
CA PHE A 103 -9.03 32.24 -18.16
C PHE A 103 -8.05 33.34 -17.68
N GLN A 104 -8.49 34.60 -17.71
CA GLN A 104 -7.65 35.73 -17.34
C GLN A 104 -8.32 36.61 -16.28
N MET A 105 -7.56 37.01 -15.26
CA MET A 105 -8.02 38.03 -14.31
C MET A 105 -7.99 39.40 -14.96
N ILE A 106 -9.08 40.15 -14.80
CA ILE A 106 -9.20 41.54 -15.25
C ILE A 106 -8.86 42.48 -14.10
N SER A 107 -9.47 42.26 -12.93
CA SER A 107 -9.25 43.09 -11.75
C SER A 107 -9.26 42.23 -10.49
N LEU A 108 -8.46 42.67 -9.52
CA LEU A 108 -8.30 42.03 -8.21
C LEU A 108 -8.41 43.11 -7.14
N THR A 109 -8.91 42.73 -5.97
CA THR A 109 -9.16 43.65 -4.86
C THR A 109 -8.08 43.52 -3.77
N ALA A 110 -8.48 43.21 -2.54
CA ALA A 110 -7.57 42.99 -1.41
C ALA A 110 -7.70 41.55 -0.93
N TRP A 111 -6.59 40.98 -0.48
CA TRP A 111 -6.57 39.67 0.15
C TRP A 111 -7.42 39.66 1.42
N GLN A 112 -8.08 38.54 1.65
CA GLN A 112 -8.86 38.22 2.84
C GLN A 112 -8.31 36.94 3.48
N ASP A 113 -8.51 36.78 4.78
CA ASP A 113 -8.11 35.58 5.54
C ASP A 113 -6.61 35.23 5.43
N PHE A 114 -5.76 36.26 5.34
CA PHE A 114 -4.30 36.15 5.34
C PHE A 114 -3.72 35.98 6.76
N GLY A 115 -2.46 35.55 6.84
CA GLY A 115 -1.78 35.26 8.09
C GLY A 115 -1.30 36.52 8.81
N THR A 116 -1.01 36.39 10.11
CA THR A 116 -0.51 37.50 10.94
C THR A 116 1.01 37.63 10.91
N ALA A 117 1.73 36.60 10.44
CA ALA A 117 3.17 36.67 10.23
C ALA A 117 3.51 37.59 9.05
N LYS A 118 4.65 38.29 9.17
CA LYS A 118 5.14 39.21 8.15
C LYS A 118 6.44 38.71 7.54
N VAL A 119 6.58 38.92 6.23
CA VAL A 119 7.80 38.70 5.46
C VAL A 119 8.08 40.00 4.71
N GLN A 120 9.23 40.63 4.98
CA GLN A 120 9.58 41.96 4.45
C GLN A 120 8.43 42.96 4.63
N ASP A 121 7.95 43.08 5.87
CA ASP A 121 6.84 43.95 6.30
C ASP A 121 5.44 43.65 5.73
N ASN A 122 5.31 42.66 4.85
CA ASN A 122 4.04 42.27 4.25
C ASN A 122 3.48 40.99 4.88
N TYR A 123 2.17 40.96 5.13
CA TYR A 123 1.52 39.78 5.70
C TYR A 123 1.55 38.59 4.73
N VAL A 124 1.79 37.40 5.26
CA VAL A 124 1.84 36.15 4.48
C VAL A 124 0.45 35.66 4.09
N LEU A 125 0.38 34.97 2.95
CA LEU A 125 -0.83 34.27 2.52
C LEU A 125 -0.86 32.85 3.09
N LEU A 126 -2.06 32.38 3.39
CA LEU A 126 -2.34 31.05 3.89
C LEU A 126 -3.18 30.28 2.85
N LYS A 127 -3.27 28.96 2.98
CA LYS A 127 -4.15 28.13 2.14
C LYS A 127 -5.60 28.59 2.22
N LYS A 128 -6.04 29.11 3.36
CA LYS A 128 -7.39 29.66 3.50
C LYS A 128 -7.57 31.06 2.91
N SER A 129 -6.48 31.74 2.51
CA SER A 129 -6.57 33.11 2.01
C SER A 129 -7.32 33.17 0.68
N THR A 130 -8.10 34.24 0.50
CA THR A 130 -8.87 34.44 -0.72
C THR A 130 -8.70 35.85 -1.28
N LEU A 131 -8.81 35.98 -2.60
CA LEU A 131 -8.67 37.27 -3.29
C LEU A 131 -9.86 37.50 -4.23
N PRO A 132 -10.83 38.36 -3.86
CA PRO A 132 -11.95 38.70 -4.72
C PRO A 132 -11.50 39.46 -5.97
N GLY A 133 -12.16 39.19 -7.09
CA GLY A 133 -11.87 39.82 -8.37
C GLY A 133 -12.87 39.51 -9.46
N ILE A 134 -12.56 39.99 -10.66
CA ILE A 134 -13.31 39.76 -11.89
C ILE A 134 -12.34 39.18 -12.91
N GLY A 135 -12.73 38.10 -13.58
CA GLY A 135 -11.97 37.50 -14.67
C GLY A 135 -12.85 37.16 -15.86
N LYS A 136 -12.26 36.70 -16.95
CA LYS A 136 -12.98 36.38 -18.17
C LYS A 136 -12.20 35.39 -19.04
N MET A 137 -12.92 34.54 -19.76
CA MET A 137 -12.35 33.73 -20.83
C MET A 137 -12.01 34.58 -22.07
N PRO A 138 -10.93 34.27 -22.80
CA PRO A 138 -10.63 34.91 -24.08
C PRO A 138 -11.82 34.86 -25.06
N GLY A 139 -12.06 35.96 -25.78
CA GLY A 139 -13.18 36.09 -26.72
C GLY A 139 -14.36 36.90 -26.19
N ASN A 140 -15.53 36.76 -26.82
CA ASN A 140 -16.71 37.59 -26.54
C ASN A 140 -17.63 37.03 -25.44
N ILE A 141 -17.04 36.42 -24.41
CA ILE A 141 -17.76 35.84 -23.27
C ILE A 141 -17.93 36.91 -22.17
N PRO A 142 -19.05 36.98 -21.42
CA PRO A 142 -19.19 37.93 -20.31
C PRO A 142 -18.14 37.71 -19.20
N PRO A 143 -17.67 38.77 -18.51
CA PRO A 143 -16.82 38.62 -17.33
C PRO A 143 -17.54 37.92 -16.17
N GLU A 144 -16.77 37.17 -15.38
CA GLU A 144 -17.21 36.48 -14.17
C GLU A 144 -16.66 37.18 -12.93
N THR A 145 -17.53 37.42 -11.96
CA THR A 145 -17.14 37.90 -10.63
C THR A 145 -17.01 36.70 -9.68
N GLY A 146 -15.97 36.71 -8.86
CA GLY A 146 -15.68 35.60 -7.96
C GLY A 146 -14.49 35.92 -7.05
N LYS A 147 -13.84 34.86 -6.56
CA LYS A 147 -12.62 34.98 -5.75
C LYS A 147 -11.64 33.87 -6.11
N ILE A 148 -10.37 34.20 -6.01
CA ILE A 148 -9.28 33.22 -6.00
C ILE A 148 -9.34 32.49 -4.67
N GLU A 149 -9.30 31.17 -4.72
CA GLU A 149 -9.15 30.30 -3.55
C GLU A 149 -7.99 29.33 -3.79
N PHE A 150 -7.13 29.13 -2.78
CA PHE A 150 -6.09 28.11 -2.88
C PHE A 150 -6.69 26.71 -2.70
N VAL A 151 -6.46 25.87 -3.70
CA VAL A 151 -6.75 24.43 -3.67
C VAL A 151 -5.63 23.69 -2.92
N THR A 152 -4.39 24.13 -3.08
CA THR A 152 -3.22 23.66 -2.32
C THR A 152 -2.38 24.84 -1.85
N SER A 153 -1.63 24.70 -0.76
CA SER A 153 -0.70 25.75 -0.29
C SER A 153 0.62 25.78 -1.08
N GLY A 154 0.90 24.76 -1.90
CA GLY A 154 2.19 24.59 -2.57
C GLY A 154 3.31 24.06 -1.69
N GLN A 155 3.14 24.07 -0.36
CA GLN A 155 4.03 23.44 0.62
C GLN A 155 3.99 21.92 0.52
N VAL A 156 5.16 21.31 0.65
CA VAL A 156 5.33 19.87 0.84
C VAL A 156 5.12 19.60 2.32
N ASN A 157 3.96 19.05 2.70
CA ASN A 157 3.74 18.67 4.09
C ASN A 157 4.50 17.36 4.40
N GLN A 158 5.82 17.46 4.57
CA GLN A 158 6.74 16.44 5.07
C GLN A 158 7.80 17.09 5.98
N PRO A 159 8.20 16.44 7.10
CA PRO A 159 9.33 16.90 7.92
C PRO A 159 10.67 16.84 7.16
N GLU A 160 11.54 17.81 7.42
CA GLU A 160 12.70 18.30 6.64
C GLU A 160 13.72 17.29 6.07
N SER A 161 14.31 17.62 4.91
CA SER A 161 15.78 17.82 4.74
C SER A 161 16.12 18.56 3.41
N VAL A 162 17.28 19.21 3.37
CA VAL A 162 17.61 20.51 2.72
C VAL A 162 18.47 20.44 1.43
N ASP A 163 18.09 21.27 0.44
CA ASP A 163 18.79 22.28 -0.40
C ASP A 163 20.14 22.09 -1.16
N ALA A 164 20.19 22.58 -2.43
CA ALA A 164 21.21 23.52 -2.97
C ALA A 164 20.95 23.98 -4.45
N LYS A 165 21.15 25.29 -4.69
CA LYS A 165 20.83 26.15 -5.87
C LYS A 165 21.82 26.15 -7.06
N GLY A 166 21.35 26.62 -8.23
CA GLY A 166 22.12 27.38 -9.27
C GLY A 166 21.56 27.33 -10.71
N ALA A 167 21.08 28.47 -11.28
CA ALA A 167 20.50 28.63 -12.65
C ALA A 167 21.55 29.23 -13.66
N PRO A 168 21.44 29.16 -15.03
CA PRO A 168 20.27 29.51 -15.88
C PRO A 168 19.93 28.65 -17.15
N VAL A 169 18.63 28.61 -17.50
CA VAL A 169 17.91 28.61 -18.82
C VAL A 169 18.40 27.70 -19.98
N PRO A 170 17.57 26.76 -20.53
CA PRO A 170 16.72 27.03 -21.73
C PRO A 170 15.45 26.15 -21.90
N GLU A 171 14.67 26.40 -22.97
CA GLU A 171 13.49 25.63 -23.43
C GLU A 171 13.54 24.14 -23.08
N GLN A 172 12.61 23.63 -22.26
CA GLN A 172 12.59 22.19 -21.96
C GLN A 172 11.68 21.45 -22.93
N LYS A 173 12.29 20.89 -23.99
CA LYS A 173 11.85 19.58 -24.51
C LYS A 173 11.77 18.65 -23.30
N ASP A 174 10.61 18.02 -23.05
CA ASP A 174 10.50 16.96 -22.05
C ASP A 174 11.58 15.90 -22.32
N GLU A 175 12.70 15.97 -21.59
CA GLU A 175 13.64 14.87 -21.52
C GLU A 175 12.90 13.75 -20.79
N LYS A 176 12.26 12.86 -21.54
CA LYS A 176 11.59 11.68 -21.00
C LYS A 176 12.65 10.82 -20.30
N LYS A 177 12.86 11.05 -19.00
CA LYS A 177 13.82 10.31 -18.18
C LYS A 177 13.24 8.95 -17.82
N CYS A 178 14.01 7.90 -18.04
CA CYS A 178 13.62 6.54 -17.71
C CYS A 178 13.54 6.30 -16.18
N PHE A 179 13.21 5.08 -15.78
CA PHE A 179 13.08 4.68 -14.37
C PHE A 179 14.36 4.09 -13.75
N CYS A 180 15.50 4.10 -14.45
CA CYS A 180 16.77 3.67 -13.87
C CYS A 180 17.16 4.59 -12.72
N ASP A 181 17.64 4.01 -11.62
CA ASP A 181 18.35 4.68 -10.53
C ASP A 181 17.61 5.84 -9.84
N ARG A 182 16.29 5.95 -10.06
CA ARG A 182 15.39 6.86 -9.34
C ARG A 182 14.30 6.11 -8.62
N ASP A 183 13.75 6.69 -7.57
CA ASP A 183 12.56 6.15 -6.92
C ASP A 183 11.30 6.36 -7.78
N PHE A 184 10.31 5.48 -7.60
CA PHE A 184 8.97 5.71 -8.12
C PHE A 184 8.26 6.77 -7.28
N THR A 185 7.42 7.58 -7.93
CA THR A 185 6.41 8.38 -7.23
C THR A 185 5.14 7.54 -6.99
N GLU A 186 4.26 8.00 -6.10
CA GLU A 186 2.96 7.34 -5.91
C GLU A 186 2.15 7.28 -7.23
N ASP A 187 2.24 8.34 -8.06
CA ASP A 187 1.55 8.40 -9.35
C ASP A 187 2.17 7.44 -10.37
N ASP A 188 3.49 7.22 -10.35
CA ASP A 188 4.13 6.16 -11.14
C ASP A 188 3.51 4.80 -10.79
N ILE A 189 3.38 4.47 -9.49
CA ILE A 189 2.80 3.21 -9.03
C ILE A 189 1.33 3.08 -9.44
N LYS A 190 0.52 4.13 -9.25
CA LYS A 190 -0.89 4.13 -9.69
C LYS A 190 -1.00 3.86 -11.18
N ALA A 191 -0.19 4.53 -12.00
CA ALA A 191 -0.20 4.37 -13.44
C ALA A 191 0.27 2.96 -13.88
N ILE A 192 1.30 2.41 -13.23
CA ILE A 192 1.79 1.05 -13.45
C ILE A 192 0.69 0.01 -13.15
N ILE A 193 0.06 0.10 -11.97
CA ILE A 193 -0.97 -0.86 -11.54
C ILE A 193 -2.22 -0.74 -12.41
N LYS A 194 -2.63 0.49 -12.74
CA LYS A 194 -3.72 0.75 -13.69
C LYS A 194 -3.44 0.08 -15.03
N LYS A 195 -2.23 0.28 -15.58
CA LYS A 195 -1.83 -0.31 -16.87
C LYS A 195 -1.90 -1.84 -16.85
N LEU A 196 -1.38 -2.47 -15.81
CA LEU A 196 -1.42 -3.94 -15.67
C LEU A 196 -2.87 -4.46 -15.58
N ARG A 197 -3.71 -3.81 -14.76
CA ARG A 197 -5.11 -4.20 -14.56
C ARG A 197 -5.99 -4.01 -15.79
N GLU A 198 -5.78 -2.95 -16.56
CA GLU A 198 -6.48 -2.70 -17.82
C GLU A 198 -6.31 -3.87 -18.80
N THR A 199 -5.10 -4.44 -18.89
CA THR A 199 -4.82 -5.57 -19.80
C THR A 199 -5.54 -6.85 -19.40
N GLU A 200 -5.87 -7.00 -18.12
CA GLU A 200 -6.62 -8.14 -17.57
C GLU A 200 -8.11 -7.83 -17.34
N LYS A 201 -8.57 -6.62 -17.70
CA LYS A 201 -9.95 -6.13 -17.47
C LYS A 201 -10.35 -6.13 -15.98
N ILE A 202 -9.38 -5.96 -15.09
CA ILE A 202 -9.62 -5.82 -13.64
C ILE A 202 -10.06 -4.39 -13.36
N LYS A 203 -11.26 -4.22 -12.78
CA LYS A 203 -11.88 -2.90 -12.56
C LYS A 203 -11.53 -2.24 -11.22
N THR A 204 -11.15 -3.04 -10.21
CA THR A 204 -10.86 -2.49 -8.89
C THR A 204 -9.59 -1.65 -8.92
N ILE A 205 -9.60 -0.53 -8.21
CA ILE A 205 -8.41 0.30 -7.96
C ILE A 205 -7.79 0.01 -6.59
N SER A 206 -8.49 -0.71 -5.71
CA SER A 206 -8.02 -1.05 -4.38
C SER A 206 -6.80 -1.96 -4.44
N LEU A 207 -5.93 -1.87 -3.43
CA LEU A 207 -4.81 -2.77 -3.23
C LEU A 207 -5.13 -3.72 -2.09
N PHE A 208 -4.56 -4.91 -2.14
CA PHE A 208 -4.65 -5.91 -1.07
C PHE A 208 -6.09 -6.17 -0.62
N TYR A 209 -6.99 -6.23 -1.60
CA TYR A 209 -8.44 -6.18 -1.43
C TYR A 209 -9.09 -7.54 -1.18
N ASP A 210 -8.32 -8.62 -1.25
CA ASP A 210 -8.88 -9.95 -1.03
C ASP A 210 -9.22 -10.16 0.44
N GLU A 211 -10.29 -10.93 0.68
CA GLU A 211 -10.80 -11.19 2.02
C GLU A 211 -9.79 -11.93 2.93
N ASN A 212 -8.82 -12.64 2.34
CA ASN A 212 -7.77 -13.34 3.07
C ASN A 212 -6.52 -12.49 3.32
N CYS A 213 -6.48 -11.23 2.87
CA CYS A 213 -5.32 -10.38 3.09
C CYS A 213 -5.25 -9.92 4.55
N THR A 214 -4.11 -10.19 5.19
CA THR A 214 -3.86 -9.94 6.62
C THR A 214 -3.28 -8.55 6.91
N LEU A 215 -3.01 -7.74 5.89
CA LEU A 215 -2.49 -6.39 6.08
C LEU A 215 -3.52 -5.48 6.77
N PRO A 216 -3.10 -4.56 7.65
CA PRO A 216 -3.98 -3.53 8.18
C PRO A 216 -4.37 -2.54 7.06
N GLU A 217 -5.56 -1.94 7.16
CA GLU A 217 -6.06 -0.99 6.14
C GLU A 217 -5.11 0.20 5.90
N SER A 218 -4.36 0.62 6.92
CA SER A 218 -3.34 1.66 6.79
C SER A 218 -2.23 1.30 5.81
N ASP A 219 -1.91 0.01 5.66
CA ASP A 219 -0.89 -0.49 4.72
C ASP A 219 -1.47 -0.76 3.31
N LYS A 220 -2.80 -0.73 3.13
CA LYS A 220 -3.43 -1.03 1.83
C LYS A 220 -3.52 0.17 0.88
N THR A 221 -2.56 1.08 0.97
CA THR A 221 -2.54 2.34 0.21
C THR A 221 -1.43 2.36 -0.85
N TYR A 222 -1.64 3.13 -1.92
CA TYR A 222 -0.60 3.32 -2.95
C TYR A 222 0.65 3.98 -2.39
N LYS A 223 0.49 4.92 -1.44
CA LYS A 223 1.59 5.55 -0.74
C LYS A 223 2.47 4.52 -0.02
N ARG A 224 1.87 3.68 0.83
CA ARG A 224 2.61 2.64 1.57
C ARG A 224 3.25 1.61 0.64
N LEU A 225 2.55 1.20 -0.42
CA LEU A 225 3.14 0.31 -1.44
C LEU A 225 4.37 0.97 -2.10
N CYS A 226 4.25 2.24 -2.50
CA CYS A 226 5.35 2.98 -3.13
C CYS A 226 6.58 3.09 -2.21
N GLU A 227 6.36 3.45 -0.93
CA GLU A 227 7.40 3.56 0.09
C GLU A 227 8.15 2.23 0.28
N GLU A 228 7.43 1.13 0.53
CA GLU A 228 8.07 -0.17 0.80
C GLU A 228 8.71 -0.77 -0.46
N LEU A 229 8.11 -0.56 -1.64
CA LEU A 229 8.68 -1.00 -2.91
C LEU A 229 10.00 -0.28 -3.20
N ASN A 230 10.05 1.06 -3.09
CA ASN A 230 11.28 1.82 -3.31
C ASN A 230 12.36 1.44 -2.29
N ARG A 231 12.00 1.34 -0.99
CA ARG A 231 12.91 0.91 0.07
C ARG A 231 13.55 -0.44 -0.26
N MET A 232 12.73 -1.43 -0.60
CA MET A 232 13.18 -2.78 -0.96
C MET A 232 14.04 -2.76 -2.22
N MET A 233 13.61 -2.08 -3.28
CA MET A 233 14.35 -2.01 -4.54
C MET A 233 15.75 -1.42 -4.36
N LYS A 234 15.86 -0.34 -3.57
CA LYS A 234 17.13 0.28 -3.21
C LYS A 234 18.02 -0.68 -2.43
N LYS A 235 17.48 -1.31 -1.38
CA LYS A 235 18.20 -2.26 -0.51
C LYS A 235 18.77 -3.46 -1.30
N HIS A 236 18.05 -3.94 -2.31
CA HIS A 236 18.37 -5.15 -3.06
C HIS A 236 18.87 -4.91 -4.48
N ASN A 237 19.30 -3.69 -4.79
CA ASN A 237 19.90 -3.31 -6.08
C ASN A 237 19.00 -3.60 -7.31
N ILE A 238 17.68 -3.45 -7.14
CA ILE A 238 16.68 -3.53 -8.21
C ILE A 238 16.49 -2.12 -8.80
N ASN A 239 17.55 -1.59 -9.40
CA ASN A 239 17.70 -0.17 -9.71
C ASN A 239 17.58 0.17 -11.20
N THR A 240 17.92 -0.73 -12.12
CA THR A 240 17.73 -0.53 -13.56
C THR A 240 16.27 -0.72 -13.97
N CYS A 241 15.84 -0.09 -15.08
CA CYS A 241 14.48 -0.26 -15.61
C CYS A 241 14.13 -1.74 -15.79
N ILE A 242 15.05 -2.54 -16.34
CA ILE A 242 14.76 -3.94 -16.65
C ILE A 242 14.60 -4.77 -15.39
N ARG A 243 15.44 -4.58 -14.37
CA ARG A 243 15.29 -5.23 -13.06
C ARG A 243 13.96 -4.88 -12.42
N LYS A 244 13.57 -3.60 -12.44
CA LYS A 244 12.28 -3.13 -11.90
C LYS A 244 11.08 -3.73 -12.65
N ILE A 245 11.14 -3.75 -13.99
CA ILE A 245 10.11 -4.35 -14.85
C ILE A 245 9.94 -5.84 -14.51
N HIS A 246 11.04 -6.58 -14.46
CA HIS A 246 11.00 -8.01 -14.12
C HIS A 246 10.47 -8.23 -12.71
N PHE A 247 10.96 -7.48 -11.71
CA PHE A 247 10.45 -7.59 -10.34
C PHE A 247 8.95 -7.33 -10.27
N LEU A 248 8.47 -6.21 -10.84
CA LEU A 248 7.06 -5.82 -10.87
C LEU A 248 6.17 -6.86 -11.56
N ALA A 249 6.61 -7.44 -12.68
CA ALA A 249 5.87 -8.48 -13.38
C ALA A 249 5.70 -9.74 -12.54
N GLN A 250 6.78 -10.16 -11.87
CA GLN A 250 6.81 -11.37 -11.06
C GLN A 250 6.01 -11.16 -9.76
N SER A 251 6.24 -10.06 -9.04
CA SER A 251 5.51 -9.72 -7.82
C SER A 251 4.02 -9.59 -8.06
N TYR A 252 3.61 -8.97 -9.18
CA TYR A 252 2.21 -8.84 -9.55
C TYR A 252 1.56 -10.20 -9.82
N HIS A 253 2.29 -11.15 -10.40
CA HIS A 253 1.79 -12.51 -10.57
C HIS A 253 1.65 -13.25 -9.22
N GLU A 254 2.70 -13.25 -8.40
CA GLU A 254 2.75 -14.01 -7.14
C GLU A 254 1.77 -13.51 -6.07
N SER A 255 1.56 -12.19 -6.00
CA SER A 255 0.67 -11.56 -5.01
C SER A 255 -0.80 -11.48 -5.44
N SER A 256 -1.18 -12.25 -6.46
CA SER A 256 -2.53 -12.19 -7.03
C SER A 256 -2.93 -10.76 -7.43
N ARG A 257 -2.07 -10.08 -8.21
CA ARG A 257 -2.26 -8.71 -8.71
C ARG A 257 -2.26 -7.65 -7.60
N TYR A 258 -1.41 -7.86 -6.60
CA TYR A 258 -1.45 -7.15 -5.32
C TYR A 258 -2.83 -7.24 -4.66
N GLY A 259 -3.45 -8.42 -4.71
CA GLY A 259 -4.72 -8.73 -4.05
C GLY A 259 -4.53 -9.25 -2.64
N THR A 260 -3.42 -9.94 -2.36
CA THR A 260 -3.12 -10.50 -1.05
C THR A 260 -1.63 -10.75 -0.84
N THR A 261 -1.25 -10.91 0.42
CA THR A 261 0.10 -11.31 0.88
C THR A 261 0.10 -12.73 1.46
N LEU A 262 -1.02 -13.46 1.36
CA LEU A 262 -1.19 -14.78 1.98
C LEU A 262 -1.74 -15.79 0.96
N GLU A 263 -1.11 -16.97 0.86
CA GLU A 263 -1.53 -18.02 -0.07
C GLU A 263 -3.00 -18.44 0.16
N TYR A 264 -3.75 -18.72 -0.91
CA TYR A 264 -5.15 -19.19 -0.79
C TYR A 264 -5.28 -20.68 -0.45
N SER A 265 -4.23 -21.49 -0.61
CA SER A 265 -4.28 -22.91 -0.26
C SER A 265 -4.33 -23.11 1.26
N SER A 266 -4.85 -24.25 1.72
CA SER A 266 -4.81 -24.60 3.15
C SER A 266 -3.38 -24.84 3.66
N GLY A 267 -2.41 -25.09 2.77
CA GLY A 267 -1.03 -25.44 3.12
C GLY A 267 -0.84 -26.88 3.62
N LYS A 268 -1.92 -27.67 3.80
CA LYS A 268 -1.85 -29.07 4.25
C LYS A 268 -0.99 -29.96 3.36
N LYS A 269 -0.86 -29.63 2.06
CA LYS A 269 0.05 -30.31 1.13
C LYS A 269 1.51 -30.24 1.57
N TYR A 270 1.90 -29.23 2.34
CA TYR A 270 3.27 -29.05 2.83
C TYR A 270 3.53 -29.73 4.18
N ASN A 271 2.54 -30.42 4.77
CA ASN A 271 2.76 -31.17 6.00
C ASN A 271 3.79 -32.31 5.80
N PRO A 272 4.46 -32.76 6.89
CA PRO A 272 5.30 -33.94 6.84
C PRO A 272 4.55 -35.14 6.23
N GLY A 273 5.19 -35.89 5.35
CA GLY A 273 4.57 -37.03 4.67
C GLY A 273 3.70 -36.68 3.45
N ASN A 274 3.22 -35.44 3.32
CA ASN A 274 2.41 -34.99 2.18
C ASN A 274 3.24 -34.39 1.03
N HIS A 275 4.48 -33.98 1.31
CA HIS A 275 5.42 -33.47 0.31
C HIS A 275 6.82 -34.05 0.55
N SER A 276 7.52 -34.43 -0.52
CA SER A 276 8.88 -35.02 -0.45
C SER A 276 9.87 -34.11 0.29
N ASP A 277 9.77 -32.81 0.04
CA ASP A 277 10.72 -31.83 0.58
C ASP A 277 10.41 -31.41 2.03
N ALA A 278 9.25 -31.80 2.59
CA ALA A 278 8.77 -31.29 3.87
C ALA A 278 9.81 -31.45 5.00
N LYS A 279 10.40 -32.65 5.11
CA LYS A 279 11.46 -32.93 6.09
C LYS A 279 12.69 -32.04 5.91
N GLY A 280 13.17 -31.89 4.67
CA GLY A 280 14.34 -31.06 4.35
C GLY A 280 14.11 -29.56 4.53
N MET A 281 12.83 -29.16 4.54
CA MET A 281 12.33 -27.81 4.72
C MET A 281 11.86 -27.50 6.15
N GLU A 282 12.22 -28.36 7.10
CA GLU A 282 11.94 -28.23 8.54
C GLU A 282 10.45 -28.26 8.91
N HIS A 283 9.63 -28.92 8.08
CA HIS A 283 8.28 -29.31 8.47
C HIS A 283 8.38 -30.69 9.10
N THR A 284 8.25 -30.74 10.42
CA THR A 284 8.45 -31.95 11.24
C THR A 284 7.21 -32.34 12.05
N PHE A 285 6.21 -31.45 12.13
CA PHE A 285 4.95 -31.71 12.82
C PHE A 285 3.76 -31.52 11.89
N GLU A 286 2.69 -32.29 12.11
CA GLU A 286 1.41 -32.03 11.45
C GLU A 286 0.93 -30.62 11.80
N GLY A 287 0.57 -29.84 10.78
CA GLY A 287 0.24 -28.42 10.94
C GLY A 287 1.37 -27.46 10.57
N ASP A 288 2.62 -27.92 10.40
CA ASP A 288 3.71 -27.08 9.89
C ASP A 288 3.43 -26.58 8.47
N GLY A 289 2.76 -27.38 7.64
CA GLY A 289 2.39 -27.01 6.28
C GLY A 289 1.48 -25.77 6.22
N PRO A 290 0.29 -25.81 6.87
CA PRO A 290 -0.55 -24.63 7.04
C PRO A 290 0.18 -23.46 7.72
N ARG A 291 0.95 -23.72 8.78
CA ARG A 291 1.67 -22.68 9.54
C ARG A 291 2.73 -21.95 8.72
N TYR A 292 3.42 -22.61 7.80
CA TYR A 292 4.52 -22.04 7.00
C TYR A 292 4.25 -22.07 5.49
N LYS A 293 2.97 -21.92 5.12
CA LYS A 293 2.50 -21.68 3.75
C LYS A 293 3.02 -20.36 3.17
N GLY A 294 2.73 -20.11 1.88
CA GLY A 294 3.21 -18.92 1.17
C GLY A 294 2.77 -17.60 1.81
N ARG A 295 3.74 -16.70 2.04
CA ARG A 295 3.55 -15.35 2.58
C ARG A 295 4.34 -14.28 1.82
N GLY A 296 3.87 -13.05 1.90
CA GLY A 296 4.52 -11.89 1.31
C GLY A 296 4.35 -11.81 -0.20
N ILE A 297 5.06 -10.87 -0.82
CA ILE A 297 4.82 -10.47 -2.22
C ILE A 297 5.17 -11.58 -3.22
N ILE A 298 6.15 -12.43 -2.91
CA ILE A 298 6.58 -13.56 -3.75
C ILE A 298 6.22 -14.93 -3.17
N GLN A 299 5.33 -14.97 -2.17
CA GLN A 299 4.84 -16.21 -1.57
C GLN A 299 5.95 -17.10 -0.97
N LEU A 300 6.81 -16.52 -0.12
CA LEU A 300 7.87 -17.23 0.58
C LEU A 300 7.28 -18.38 1.38
N THR A 301 7.65 -19.61 1.01
CA THR A 301 7.07 -20.85 1.57
C THR A 301 8.16 -21.63 2.30
N TRP A 302 7.72 -22.47 3.26
CA TRP A 302 8.54 -23.34 4.10
C TRP A 302 9.13 -22.67 5.34
N ARG A 303 9.07 -23.39 6.47
CA ARG A 303 9.65 -22.96 7.74
C ARG A 303 11.10 -22.58 7.59
N LYS A 304 11.91 -23.46 6.99
CA LYS A 304 13.35 -23.22 6.79
C LYS A 304 13.63 -21.95 6.00
N THR A 305 12.86 -21.67 4.96
CA THR A 305 13.04 -20.49 4.11
C THR A 305 12.64 -19.21 4.84
N GLN A 306 11.49 -19.22 5.51
CA GLN A 306 11.03 -18.09 6.31
C GLN A 306 12.01 -17.83 7.47
N LYS A 307 12.49 -18.87 8.17
CA LYS A 307 13.53 -18.78 9.21
C LYS A 307 14.82 -18.14 8.69
N LYS A 308 15.28 -18.51 7.48
CA LYS A 308 16.45 -17.89 6.85
C LYS A 308 16.27 -16.39 6.59
N TYR A 309 15.09 -15.98 6.14
CA TYR A 309 14.79 -14.56 5.95
C TYR A 309 14.84 -13.78 7.27
N PHE A 310 14.18 -14.25 8.33
CA PHE A 310 14.25 -13.56 9.62
C PHE A 310 15.65 -13.60 10.23
N SER A 311 16.45 -14.64 9.97
CA SER A 311 17.86 -14.67 10.38
C SER A 311 18.65 -13.55 9.69
N TYR A 312 18.38 -13.28 8.42
CA TYR A 312 18.95 -12.15 7.69
C TYR A 312 18.49 -10.80 8.27
N VAL A 313 17.21 -10.65 8.62
CA VAL A 313 16.72 -9.43 9.27
C VAL A 313 17.41 -9.24 10.63
N LEU A 314 17.54 -10.28 11.46
CA LEU A 314 18.26 -10.19 12.73
C LEU A 314 19.74 -9.84 12.58
N GLU A 315 20.37 -10.20 11.46
CA GLU A 315 21.76 -9.83 11.18
C GLU A 315 21.91 -8.36 10.76
N LYS A 316 20.91 -7.79 10.09
CA LYS A 316 21.00 -6.45 9.47
C LYS A 316 20.25 -5.36 10.20
N GLU A 317 19.07 -5.66 10.70
CA GLU A 317 18.10 -4.74 11.31
C GLU A 317 17.38 -5.45 12.49
N PRO A 318 18.11 -5.93 13.52
CA PRO A 318 17.55 -6.70 14.63
C PRO A 318 16.48 -5.96 15.44
N GLU A 319 16.53 -4.62 15.45
CA GLU A 319 15.55 -3.75 16.10
C GLU A 319 14.13 -3.92 15.52
N LEU A 320 13.99 -4.26 14.23
CA LEU A 320 12.69 -4.54 13.62
C LEU A 320 12.00 -5.77 14.22
N LEU A 321 12.77 -6.62 14.90
CA LEU A 321 12.31 -7.85 15.55
C LEU A 321 12.49 -7.79 17.07
N ASN A 322 12.59 -6.59 17.62
CA ASN A 322 12.79 -6.34 19.05
C ASN A 322 13.99 -7.10 19.63
N ASN A 323 15.05 -7.28 18.84
CA ASN A 323 16.28 -8.00 19.22
C ASN A 323 16.06 -9.44 19.71
N LYS A 324 14.94 -10.08 19.29
CA LYS A 324 14.66 -11.49 19.61
C LYS A 324 15.64 -12.44 18.95
N LYS A 325 15.87 -13.62 19.54
CA LYS A 325 16.62 -14.70 18.89
C LYS A 325 15.76 -15.43 17.87
N ILE A 326 16.40 -16.02 16.85
CA ILE A 326 15.67 -16.72 15.78
C ILE A 326 14.80 -17.89 16.29
N ASP A 327 15.25 -18.56 17.35
CA ASP A 327 14.48 -19.67 17.93
C ASP A 327 13.27 -19.19 18.73
N GLU A 328 13.25 -17.94 19.22
CA GLU A 328 12.05 -17.32 19.81
C GLU A 328 11.03 -16.93 18.75
N LEU A 329 11.47 -16.59 17.53
CA LEU A 329 10.61 -16.19 16.42
C LEU A 329 9.92 -17.40 15.75
N PHE A 330 10.55 -18.58 15.82
CA PHE A 330 10.10 -19.81 15.15
C PHE A 330 9.87 -20.96 16.15
N ASP A 331 9.37 -20.68 17.35
CA ASP A 331 9.12 -21.70 18.40
C ASP A 331 7.76 -22.41 18.25
N ARG A 332 6.98 -22.10 17.20
CA ARG A 332 5.60 -22.59 16.97
C ARG A 332 4.58 -22.17 18.03
N LYS A 333 4.91 -21.28 18.96
CA LYS A 333 3.91 -20.76 19.89
C LYS A 333 2.90 -19.87 19.15
N PRO A 334 1.63 -19.87 19.60
CA PRO A 334 0.60 -19.01 19.04
C PRO A 334 0.89 -17.55 19.40
N LEU A 335 1.52 -16.80 18.49
CA LEU A 335 1.76 -15.36 18.65
C LEU A 335 0.75 -14.53 17.87
N TYR A 336 0.34 -15.02 16.70
CA TYR A 336 -0.60 -14.36 15.80
C TYR A 336 -1.69 -15.34 15.38
N LYS A 337 -2.85 -14.80 15.00
CA LYS A 337 -3.96 -15.55 14.42
C LYS A 337 -4.17 -15.10 12.99
N GLU A 338 -4.06 -16.03 12.05
CA GLU A 338 -4.35 -15.78 10.64
C GLU A 338 -5.68 -16.41 10.24
N LYS A 339 -6.50 -15.65 9.50
CA LYS A 339 -7.75 -16.15 8.92
C LYS A 339 -7.46 -16.77 7.55
N TYR A 340 -7.51 -18.10 7.47
CA TYR A 340 -7.35 -18.82 6.22
C TYR A 340 -8.68 -19.00 5.54
N ILE A 341 -8.74 -18.59 4.28
CA ILE A 341 -9.88 -18.77 3.41
C ILE A 341 -9.43 -19.61 2.24
N TYR A 342 -10.01 -20.80 2.10
CA TYR A 342 -9.72 -21.71 1.00
C TYR A 342 -10.97 -22.47 0.57
N TYR A 343 -10.90 -23.11 -0.59
CA TYR A 343 -12.03 -23.84 -1.16
C TYR A 343 -11.69 -25.33 -1.32
N LYS A 344 -12.58 -26.20 -0.85
CA LYS A 344 -12.47 -27.66 -1.02
C LYS A 344 -13.68 -28.23 -1.75
N ASP A 345 -13.55 -29.43 -2.30
CA ASP A 345 -14.71 -30.13 -2.88
C ASP A 345 -15.72 -30.41 -1.76
N LYS A 346 -16.98 -30.03 -1.97
CA LYS A 346 -18.08 -30.40 -1.09
C LYS A 346 -18.30 -31.91 -1.20
N VAL A 347 -18.45 -32.59 -0.07
CA VAL A 347 -18.73 -34.02 0.00
C VAL A 347 -20.11 -34.28 0.62
N ASP A 348 -20.75 -35.37 0.24
CA ASP A 348 -21.96 -35.88 0.89
C ASP A 348 -21.62 -36.66 2.18
N ASP A 349 -22.64 -37.14 2.89
CA ASP A 349 -22.48 -37.91 4.13
C ASP A 349 -21.71 -39.23 3.95
N LYS A 350 -21.51 -39.67 2.71
CA LYS A 350 -20.75 -40.87 2.34
C LYS A 350 -19.33 -40.53 1.86
N GLY A 351 -18.95 -39.26 1.87
CA GLY A 351 -17.64 -38.79 1.41
C GLY A 351 -17.50 -38.62 -0.10
N ASN A 352 -18.59 -38.76 -0.88
CA ASN A 352 -18.54 -38.58 -2.33
C ASN A 352 -18.64 -37.10 -2.70
N LYS A 353 -17.92 -36.68 -3.75
CA LYS A 353 -17.97 -35.29 -4.23
C LYS A 353 -19.36 -34.94 -4.74
N VAL A 354 -19.92 -33.86 -4.20
CA VAL A 354 -21.18 -33.29 -4.70
C VAL A 354 -20.91 -32.58 -6.03
N LEU A 355 -21.62 -32.96 -7.09
CA LEU A 355 -21.43 -32.41 -8.44
C LEU A 355 -22.51 -31.39 -8.78
N ASN A 356 -22.17 -30.39 -9.60
CA ASN A 356 -23.15 -29.47 -10.19
C ASN A 356 -23.84 -30.09 -11.41
N THR A 357 -24.79 -29.37 -12.00
CA THR A 357 -25.54 -29.79 -13.20
C THR A 357 -24.66 -30.09 -14.43
N LYS A 358 -23.38 -29.69 -14.42
CA LYS A 358 -22.40 -29.95 -15.47
C LYS A 358 -21.40 -31.06 -15.09
N GLY A 359 -21.67 -31.81 -14.02
CA GLY A 359 -20.81 -32.90 -13.54
C GLY A 359 -19.50 -32.45 -12.89
N LYS A 360 -19.33 -31.16 -12.56
CA LYS A 360 -18.11 -30.66 -11.88
C LYS A 360 -18.31 -30.63 -10.36
N PRO A 361 -17.29 -30.98 -9.55
CA PRO A 361 -17.36 -30.85 -8.09
C PRO A 361 -17.74 -29.43 -7.66
N ILE A 362 -18.75 -29.33 -6.80
CA ILE A 362 -19.12 -28.10 -6.11
C ILE A 362 -18.03 -27.81 -5.08
N LYS A 363 -17.57 -26.55 -5.04
CA LYS A 363 -16.62 -26.09 -4.03
C LYS A 363 -17.36 -25.46 -2.87
N GLU A 364 -16.90 -25.71 -1.65
CA GLU A 364 -17.35 -25.00 -0.45
C GLU A 364 -16.22 -24.14 0.13
N LYS A 365 -16.58 -22.95 0.64
CA LYS A 365 -15.66 -22.03 1.30
C LYS A 365 -15.41 -22.52 2.72
N VAL A 366 -14.14 -22.67 3.07
CA VAL A 366 -13.68 -22.98 4.42
C VAL A 366 -13.00 -21.75 5.00
N VAL A 367 -13.35 -21.41 6.24
CA VAL A 367 -12.70 -20.37 7.03
C VAL A 367 -12.11 -21.02 8.28
N GLU A 368 -10.79 -20.95 8.41
CA GLU A 368 -10.06 -21.48 9.56
C GLU A 368 -9.26 -20.35 10.22
N ILE A 369 -9.22 -20.34 11.55
CA ILE A 369 -8.31 -19.49 12.30
C ILE A 369 -7.11 -20.35 12.70
N VAL A 370 -5.93 -19.96 12.25
CA VAL A 370 -4.70 -20.71 12.48
C VAL A 370 -3.75 -19.89 13.33
N ASP A 371 -3.23 -20.52 14.37
CA ASP A 371 -2.18 -19.95 15.21
C ASP A 371 -0.83 -20.04 14.50
N VAL A 372 -0.13 -18.91 14.47
CA VAL A 372 1.15 -18.75 13.77
C VAL A 372 2.14 -18.04 14.70
N ASP A 373 3.41 -18.40 14.58
CA ASP A 373 4.51 -17.69 15.24
C ASP A 373 4.89 -16.42 14.44
N SER A 374 6.11 -15.90 14.60
CA SER A 374 6.54 -14.66 13.92
C SER A 374 6.56 -14.76 12.39
N ALA A 375 6.44 -15.95 11.81
CA ALA A 375 6.22 -16.12 10.37
C ALA A 375 5.07 -15.26 9.83
N SER A 376 4.04 -15.00 10.64
CA SER A 376 2.89 -14.19 10.24
C SER A 376 3.24 -12.75 9.84
N LEU A 377 4.34 -12.20 10.37
CA LEU A 377 4.77 -10.84 10.05
C LEU A 377 5.06 -10.65 8.55
N ILE A 378 5.49 -11.70 7.83
CA ILE A 378 5.70 -11.64 6.37
C ILE A 378 4.39 -11.34 5.62
N ALA A 379 3.24 -11.79 6.14
CA ALA A 379 1.94 -11.54 5.53
C ALA A 379 1.22 -10.32 6.10
N SER A 380 1.39 -10.03 7.39
CA SER A 380 0.62 -9.02 8.13
C SER A 380 1.28 -7.64 8.25
N ASN A 381 2.52 -7.50 7.80
CA ASN A 381 3.24 -6.23 7.80
C ASN A 381 3.86 -5.98 6.42
N LEU A 382 3.52 -4.84 5.81
CA LEU A 382 3.88 -4.55 4.42
C LEU A 382 5.39 -4.45 4.20
N HIS A 383 6.13 -3.95 5.20
CA HIS A 383 7.59 -3.88 5.14
C HIS A 383 8.19 -5.28 4.98
N PHE A 384 7.84 -6.23 5.87
CA PHE A 384 8.35 -7.60 5.75
C PHE A 384 7.82 -8.33 4.50
N ALA A 385 6.64 -7.99 4.00
CA ALA A 385 6.09 -8.55 2.77
C ALA A 385 6.93 -8.21 1.54
N PHE A 386 7.41 -6.95 1.42
CA PHE A 386 8.29 -6.52 0.35
C PHE A 386 9.76 -6.89 0.62
N ASP A 387 10.27 -6.67 1.82
CA ASP A 387 11.68 -6.93 2.15
C ASP A 387 12.02 -8.41 1.96
N SER A 388 11.13 -9.34 2.34
CA SER A 388 11.30 -10.77 2.05
C SER A 388 11.37 -11.10 0.56
N ALA A 389 10.66 -10.34 -0.28
CA ALA A 389 10.71 -10.50 -1.72
C ALA A 389 12.03 -10.01 -2.32
N GLY A 390 12.53 -8.86 -1.87
CA GLY A 390 13.84 -8.35 -2.26
C GLY A 390 14.98 -9.26 -1.80
N TRP A 391 14.93 -9.70 -0.54
CA TRP A 391 15.89 -10.66 0.02
C TRP A 391 15.94 -11.95 -0.80
N TYR A 392 14.79 -12.52 -1.12
CA TYR A 392 14.75 -13.73 -1.96
C TYR A 392 15.35 -13.44 -3.34
N TRP A 393 14.94 -12.33 -3.96
CA TRP A 393 15.39 -11.93 -5.30
C TRP A 393 16.91 -11.82 -5.41
N GLU A 394 17.55 -11.27 -4.38
CA GLU A 394 18.99 -11.03 -4.38
C GLU A 394 19.80 -12.20 -3.82
N LYS A 395 19.32 -12.83 -2.73
CA LYS A 395 20.13 -13.76 -1.93
C LYS A 395 19.81 -15.24 -2.17
N LEU A 396 18.56 -15.58 -2.48
CA LEU A 396 18.10 -16.97 -2.53
C LEU A 396 17.76 -17.47 -3.93
N GLY A 397 17.00 -16.71 -4.70
CA GLY A 397 16.61 -17.05 -6.06
C GLY A 397 17.81 -17.00 -6.99
N LYS A 398 18.20 -18.17 -7.51
CA LYS A 398 19.41 -18.30 -8.34
C LYS A 398 19.21 -19.27 -9.49
N THR A 399 19.93 -19.02 -10.58
CA THR A 399 20.06 -19.94 -11.70
C THR A 399 20.91 -21.16 -11.35
N VAL A 400 20.78 -22.23 -12.14
CA VAL A 400 21.70 -23.38 -12.09
C VAL A 400 22.22 -23.70 -13.49
N PRO A 401 23.53 -23.93 -13.66
CA PRO A 401 24.55 -24.08 -12.61
C PRO A 401 25.25 -22.78 -12.20
N THR A 402 25.06 -21.68 -12.92
CA THR A 402 25.87 -20.47 -12.74
C THR A 402 25.71 -19.79 -11.38
N GLY A 403 24.61 -20.06 -10.65
CA GLY A 403 24.37 -19.48 -9.33
C GLY A 403 24.09 -17.97 -9.36
N GLU A 404 23.81 -17.41 -10.55
CA GLU A 404 23.49 -16.00 -10.73
C GLU A 404 22.21 -15.65 -10.00
N ASN A 405 22.22 -14.54 -9.26
CA ASN A 405 21.02 -14.01 -8.63
C ASN A 405 20.06 -13.44 -9.68
N ILE A 406 18.81 -13.18 -9.27
CA ILE A 406 17.76 -12.78 -10.21
C ILE A 406 18.04 -11.40 -10.85
N ASN A 407 18.76 -10.48 -10.18
CA ASN A 407 19.17 -9.22 -10.79
C ASN A 407 20.00 -9.43 -12.07
N LEU A 408 21.02 -10.29 -12.00
CA LEU A 408 21.88 -10.60 -13.15
C LEU A 408 21.13 -11.32 -14.27
N VAL A 409 20.10 -12.10 -13.94
CA VAL A 409 19.23 -12.74 -14.93
C VAL A 409 18.30 -11.73 -15.58
N ALA A 410 17.72 -10.83 -14.79
CA ALA A 410 16.83 -9.78 -15.27
C ALA A 410 17.56 -8.80 -16.22
N ASP A 411 18.84 -8.53 -16.00
CA ASP A 411 19.66 -7.73 -16.91
C ASP A 411 19.77 -8.34 -18.31
N LYS A 412 19.63 -9.67 -18.43
CA LYS A 412 19.60 -10.39 -19.71
C LYS A 412 18.21 -10.40 -20.36
N ASP A 413 17.21 -9.75 -19.73
CA ASP A 413 15.81 -9.72 -20.15
C ASP A 413 15.17 -11.11 -20.36
N ASP A 414 15.61 -12.11 -19.59
CA ASP A 414 15.13 -13.49 -19.72
C ASP A 414 13.98 -13.79 -18.74
N VAL A 415 12.75 -13.52 -19.19
CA VAL A 415 11.54 -13.75 -18.38
C VAL A 415 11.40 -15.22 -17.96
N LEU A 416 11.76 -16.16 -18.82
CA LEU A 416 11.67 -17.59 -18.47
C LEU A 416 12.62 -17.90 -17.32
N ARG A 417 13.86 -17.45 -17.43
CA ARG A 417 14.87 -17.75 -16.43
C ARG A 417 14.62 -17.04 -15.11
N VAL A 418 14.15 -15.80 -15.13
CA VAL A 418 13.66 -15.10 -13.93
C VAL A 418 12.51 -15.90 -13.29
N SER A 419 11.53 -16.34 -14.08
CA SER A 419 10.38 -17.12 -13.57
C SER A 419 10.81 -18.46 -12.97
N GLN A 420 11.83 -19.12 -13.53
CA GLN A 420 12.42 -20.36 -12.98
C GLN A 420 13.14 -20.14 -11.65
N CYS A 421 13.72 -18.96 -11.42
CA CYS A 421 14.34 -18.62 -10.13
C CYS A 421 13.29 -18.46 -9.01
N ILE A 422 12.04 -18.15 -9.37
CA ILE A 422 10.95 -17.88 -8.42
C ILE A 422 10.09 -19.13 -8.21
N ASN A 423 9.62 -19.76 -9.29
CA ASN A 423 8.67 -20.87 -9.23
C ASN A 423 9.32 -22.26 -9.40
N GLY A 424 10.66 -22.30 -9.39
CA GLY A 424 11.43 -23.54 -9.47
C GLY A 424 11.91 -23.90 -10.86
N LYS A 425 12.83 -24.86 -10.92
CA LYS A 425 13.61 -25.24 -12.12
C LYS A 425 12.81 -26.16 -13.05
N VAL A 426 11.63 -25.73 -13.46
CA VAL A 426 10.74 -26.46 -14.37
C VAL A 426 10.80 -25.86 -15.77
N LYS A 427 10.51 -26.69 -16.78
CA LYS A 427 10.46 -26.24 -18.19
C LYS A 427 9.45 -25.10 -18.38
N ASN A 428 8.30 -25.20 -17.73
CA ASN A 428 7.22 -24.21 -17.79
C ASN A 428 6.82 -23.79 -16.37
N PRO A 429 7.42 -22.73 -15.83
CA PRO A 429 7.00 -22.13 -14.56
C PRO A 429 5.52 -21.77 -14.57
N TYR A 430 4.85 -21.92 -13.43
CA TYR A 430 3.47 -21.52 -13.27
C TYR A 430 3.30 -20.04 -13.60
N GLY A 431 2.33 -19.76 -14.48
CA GLY A 431 2.03 -18.40 -14.89
C GLY A 431 3.00 -17.78 -15.90
N LEU A 432 3.85 -18.57 -16.57
CA LEU A 432 4.87 -18.04 -17.49
C LEU A 432 4.26 -17.15 -18.59
N LYS A 433 3.08 -17.50 -19.11
CA LYS A 433 2.40 -16.72 -20.15
C LYS A 433 2.03 -15.33 -19.63
N GLU A 434 1.44 -15.27 -18.45
CA GLU A 434 1.04 -14.04 -17.76
C GLU A 434 2.29 -13.19 -17.43
N ARG A 435 3.34 -13.79 -16.88
CA ARG A 435 4.59 -13.09 -16.56
C ARG A 435 5.25 -12.46 -17.79
N LYS A 436 5.25 -13.16 -18.94
CA LYS A 436 5.71 -12.61 -20.22
C LYS A 436 4.86 -11.42 -20.66
N GLU A 437 3.55 -11.53 -20.54
CA GLU A 437 2.62 -10.46 -20.91
C GLU A 437 2.79 -9.23 -20.00
N PHE A 438 2.90 -9.41 -18.68
CA PHE A 438 3.16 -8.32 -17.74
C PHE A 438 4.49 -7.63 -18.00
N THR A 439 5.55 -8.42 -18.24
CA THR A 439 6.87 -7.87 -18.59
C THR A 439 6.78 -7.02 -19.85
N LYS A 440 6.14 -7.53 -20.91
CA LYS A 440 5.92 -6.80 -22.16
C LYS A 440 5.16 -5.49 -21.94
N ASN A 441 4.06 -5.53 -21.19
CA ASN A 441 3.24 -4.34 -20.92
C ASN A 441 3.98 -3.29 -20.10
N LEU A 442 4.80 -3.72 -19.14
CA LEU A 442 5.66 -2.84 -18.38
C LEU A 442 6.80 -2.27 -19.24
N LYS A 443 7.43 -3.04 -20.13
CA LYS A 443 8.41 -2.50 -21.09
C LYS A 443 7.83 -1.38 -21.95
N LEU A 444 6.59 -1.55 -22.43
CA LEU A 444 5.87 -0.52 -23.18
C LEU A 444 5.58 0.72 -22.30
N PHE A 445 5.12 0.53 -21.06
CA PHE A 445 4.87 1.63 -20.13
C PHE A 445 6.15 2.42 -19.81
N PHE A 446 7.25 1.71 -19.53
CA PHE A 446 8.56 2.30 -19.22
C PHE A 446 9.24 2.91 -20.43
N LYS A 447 8.69 2.69 -21.64
CA LYS A 447 9.35 2.99 -22.92
C LYS A 447 10.78 2.45 -22.92
N TYR A 448 10.92 1.21 -22.45
CA TYR A 448 12.21 0.61 -22.13
C TYR A 448 13.16 0.64 -23.32
N ASP A 449 12.66 0.33 -24.52
CA ASP A 449 13.47 0.27 -25.72
C ASP A 449 13.91 1.65 -26.23
N GLU A 450 13.21 2.72 -25.85
CA GLU A 450 13.42 4.09 -26.34
C GLU A 450 14.23 4.96 -25.35
N LEU A 451 13.88 4.87 -24.07
CA LEU A 451 14.31 5.81 -23.04
C LEU A 451 15.32 5.22 -22.05
N CYS A 452 15.39 3.90 -21.90
CA CYS A 452 16.20 3.29 -20.86
C CYS A 452 17.70 3.56 -21.05
N ILE A 453 18.32 4.21 -20.06
CA ILE A 453 19.75 4.54 -20.10
C ILE A 453 20.64 3.31 -19.92
N SER A 454 20.22 2.32 -19.11
CA SER A 454 21.02 1.12 -18.87
C SER A 454 20.99 0.15 -20.06
N LYS A 455 20.06 0.32 -21.00
CA LYS A 455 19.99 -0.48 -22.22
C LYS A 455 20.92 0.05 -23.32
N LYS A 456 21.23 1.35 -23.29
CA LYS A 456 22.09 2.02 -24.28
C LYS A 456 23.60 1.88 -23.99
N LYS A 457 23.93 1.26 -22.85
CA LYS A 457 25.28 0.83 -22.47
C LYS A 457 25.41 -0.64 -22.80
#